data_AF-A0A3B0UFX2-F1
#
_entry.id   AF-A0A3B0UFX2-F1
#
_cell.length_a   1.000
_cell.length_b   1.000
_cell.length_c   1.000
_cell.angle_alpha   90.00
_cell.angle_beta   90.00
_cell.angle_gamma   90.00
#
_symmetry.space_group_name_H-M   'P 1'
#
loop_
_entity.id
_entity.type
_entity.pdbx_description
1 polymer ?
#
loop_
_entity_poly.entity_id
_entity_poly.type
_entity_poly.pdbx_seq_one_letter_code
_entity_poly.pdbx_strand_id
1 'polypeptide(L)'
;MAVLNIRNFPEEVHAKLRVRAAKAGRSMEAEARAILTAVILNNQTPTSPSDLQEWVSQLYTVYKPTQVVETLIAERREEAADESAELSASE
;
A
#
# COMPACT_ATOMS: atom_id res chain seq x y z
N MET A 1 -22.47 -7.87 7.26
CA MET A 1 -22.02 -9.28 7.23
C MET A 1 -22.18 -9.75 5.80
N ALA A 2 -21.07 -10.03 5.11
CA ALA A 2 -21.11 -10.50 3.73
C ALA A 2 -21.15 -12.02 3.70
N VAL A 3 -21.96 -12.59 2.81
CA VAL A 3 -22.04 -14.05 2.58
C VAL A 3 -21.47 -14.33 1.20
N LEU A 4 -20.48 -15.23 1.13
CA LEU A 4 -19.88 -15.69 -0.11
C LEU A 4 -20.36 -17.12 -0.41
N ASN A 5 -21.03 -17.31 -1.55
CA ASN A 5 -21.42 -18.63 -2.02
C ASN A 5 -20.41 -19.10 -3.08
N ILE A 6 -19.75 -20.23 -2.83
CA ILE A 6 -18.80 -20.85 -3.75
C ILE A 6 -19.49 -22.07 -4.38
N ARG A 7 -19.79 -21.97 -5.68
CA ARG A 7 -20.40 -23.06 -6.44
C ARG A 7 -19.34 -23.99 -7.02
N ASN A 8 -19.71 -25.24 -7.26
CA ASN A 8 -18.86 -26.25 -7.87
C ASN A 8 -17.51 -26.41 -7.15
N PHE A 9 -17.54 -26.38 -5.81
CA PHE A 9 -16.34 -26.48 -5.00
C PHE A 9 -15.77 -27.91 -5.06
N PRO A 10 -14.51 -28.10 -5.52
CA PRO A 10 -13.96 -29.44 -5.70
C PRO A 10 -13.93 -30.23 -4.39
N GLU A 11 -14.41 -31.48 -4.42
CA GLU A 11 -14.54 -32.32 -3.22
C GLU A 11 -13.20 -32.56 -2.51
N GLU A 12 -12.11 -32.68 -3.28
CA GLU A 12 -10.76 -32.83 -2.73
C GLU A 12 -10.34 -31.60 -1.88
N VAL A 13 -10.67 -30.41 -2.36
CA VAL A 13 -10.37 -29.15 -1.66
C VAL A 13 -11.24 -29.04 -0.41
N HIS A 14 -12.51 -29.45 -0.50
CA HIS A 14 -13.41 -29.52 0.64
C HIS A 14 -12.89 -30.45 1.74
N ALA A 15 -12.44 -31.65 1.37
CA ALA A 15 -11.85 -32.60 2.31
C ALA A 15 -10.57 -32.05 2.97
N LYS A 16 -9.67 -31.44 2.19
CA LYS A 16 -8.45 -30.81 2.71
C LYS A 16 -8.76 -29.63 3.64
N LEU A 17 -9.72 -28.79 3.28
CA LEU A 17 -10.16 -27.66 4.09
C LEU A 17 -10.74 -28.14 5.44
N ARG A 18 -11.54 -29.21 5.43
CA ARG A 18 -12.08 -29.84 6.64
C ARG A 18 -10.98 -30.32 7.58
N VAL A 19 -10.01 -31.06 7.05
CA VAL A 19 -8.86 -31.56 7.84
C VAL A 19 -8.05 -30.39 8.40
N ARG A 20 -7.82 -29.35 7.60
CA ARG A 20 -7.09 -28.16 8.03
C ARG A 20 -7.82 -27.40 9.15
N ALA A 21 -9.13 -27.23 9.02
CA ALA A 21 -9.95 -26.58 10.03
C ALA A 21 -9.94 -27.35 11.37
N ALA A 22 -10.02 -28.69 11.30
CA ALA A 22 -9.91 -29.55 12.48
C ALA A 22 -8.52 -29.41 13.15
N LYS A 23 -7.44 -29.39 12.37
CA LYS A 23 -6.08 -29.15 12.89
C LYS A 23 -5.93 -27.77 13.54
N ALA A 24 -6.61 -26.76 13.01
CA ALA A 24 -6.62 -25.40 13.54
C ALA A 24 -7.62 -25.20 14.71
N GLY A 25 -8.41 -26.22 15.08
CA GLY A 25 -9.38 -26.14 16.17
C GLY A 25 -10.55 -25.19 15.91
N ARG A 26 -10.92 -24.96 14.65
CA ARG A 26 -12.00 -24.01 14.26
C ARG A 26 -12.95 -24.59 13.22
N SER A 27 -14.07 -23.91 13.01
CA SER A 27 -15.05 -24.31 11.98
C SER A 27 -14.46 -24.17 10.57
N MET A 28 -15.02 -24.92 9.63
CA MET A 28 -14.59 -24.86 8.22
C MET A 28 -14.76 -23.46 7.63
N GLU A 29 -15.84 -22.77 7.97
CA GLU A 29 -16.09 -21.39 7.57
C GLU A 29 -15.03 -20.44 8.15
N ALA A 30 -14.66 -20.60 9.43
CA ALA A 30 -13.62 -19.79 10.05
C ALA A 30 -12.25 -20.03 9.42
N GLU A 31 -11.94 -21.28 9.04
CA GLU A 31 -10.73 -21.61 8.28
C GLU A 31 -10.74 -20.97 6.89
N ALA A 32 -11.84 -21.11 6.14
CA ALA A 32 -11.97 -20.51 4.82
C ALA A 32 -11.81 -19.00 4.86
N ARG A 33 -12.45 -18.34 5.83
CA ARG A 33 -12.34 -16.90 6.06
C ARG A 33 -10.90 -16.51 6.34
N ALA A 34 -10.23 -17.20 7.26
CA ALA A 34 -8.86 -16.88 7.61
C ALA A 34 -7.87 -17.09 6.45
N ILE A 35 -8.05 -18.13 5.62
CA ILE A 35 -7.24 -18.33 4.41
C ILE A 35 -7.46 -17.17 3.45
N LEU A 36 -8.72 -16.82 3.14
CA LEU A 36 -9.04 -15.71 2.23
C LEU A 36 -8.48 -14.39 2.75
N THR A 37 -8.66 -14.10 4.04
CA THR A 37 -8.11 -12.90 4.68
C THR A 37 -6.59 -12.87 4.61
N ALA A 38 -5.91 -13.97 4.95
CA ALA A 38 -4.45 -14.03 4.89
C ALA A 38 -3.94 -13.84 3.47
N VAL A 39 -4.55 -14.48 2.47
CA VAL A 39 -4.13 -14.36 1.07
C VAL A 39 -4.37 -12.94 0.54
N ILE A 40 -5.53 -12.35 0.84
CA ILE A 40 -5.89 -11.02 0.32
C ILE A 40 -5.08 -9.92 1.02
N LEU A 41 -4.90 -9.99 2.33
CA LEU A 41 -4.18 -8.96 3.10
C LEU A 41 -2.66 -9.09 3.00
N ASN A 42 -2.11 -10.31 2.91
CA ASN A 42 -0.66 -10.48 2.75
C ASN A 42 -0.17 -10.17 1.32
N ASN A 43 -1.07 -10.02 0.34
CA ASN A 43 -0.73 -9.60 -1.03
C ASN A 43 -0.91 -8.08 -1.25
N GLN A 44 -1.08 -7.26 -0.21
CA GLN A 44 -1.42 -5.84 -0.35
C GLN A 44 -0.50 -4.87 0.39
N THR A 45 0.81 -5.14 0.39
CA THR A 45 1.81 -4.09 0.65
C THR A 45 2.51 -3.75 -0.66
N PRO A 46 2.52 -2.48 -1.13
CA PRO A 46 3.62 -2.04 -1.98
C PRO A 46 4.88 -2.21 -1.13
N THR A 47 5.56 -3.34 -1.32
CA THR A 47 6.62 -3.83 -0.41
C THR A 47 7.98 -3.33 -0.90
N SER A 48 8.02 -2.78 -2.11
CA SER A 48 9.19 -2.21 -2.75
C SER A 48 9.02 -0.71 -3.00
N PRO A 49 10.11 0.08 -2.96
CA PRO A 49 10.12 1.47 -3.43
C PRO A 49 9.51 1.65 -4.84
N SER A 50 9.60 0.65 -5.71
CA SER A 50 8.98 0.65 -7.04
C SER A 50 7.46 0.68 -7.00
N ASP A 51 6.85 -0.08 -6.10
CA ASP A 51 5.39 -0.22 -6.01
C ASP A 51 4.76 1.09 -5.51
N LEU A 52 5.45 1.78 -4.60
CA LEU A 52 5.08 3.13 -4.17
C LEU A 52 5.21 4.13 -5.32
N GLN A 53 6.27 4.06 -6.12
CA GLN A 53 6.45 4.95 -7.28
C GLN A 53 5.36 4.76 -8.33
N GLU A 54 4.93 3.52 -8.56
CA GLU A 54 3.84 3.19 -9.48
C GLU A 54 2.50 3.69 -8.96
N TRP A 55 2.21 3.48 -7.67
CA TRP A 55 1.01 4.01 -7.01
C TRP A 55 0.95 5.54 -7.05
N VAL A 56 2.05 6.22 -6.73
CA VAL A 56 2.15 7.69 -6.83
C VAL A 56 1.96 8.15 -8.28
N SER A 57 2.53 7.44 -9.25
CA SER A 57 2.37 7.79 -10.67
C SER A 57 0.93 7.64 -11.15
N GLN A 58 0.18 6.66 -10.63
CA GLN A 58 -1.26 6.50 -10.91
C GLN A 58 -2.08 7.66 -10.33
N LEU A 59 -1.76 8.13 -9.12
CA LEU A 59 -2.46 9.23 -8.46
C LEU A 59 -2.27 10.59 -9.15
N TYR A 60 -1.08 10.84 -9.71
CA TYR A 60 -0.75 12.11 -10.37
C TYR A 60 -0.82 12.03 -11.91
N THR A 61 -1.62 11.11 -12.46
CA THR A 61 -1.63 10.73 -13.90
C THR A 61 -1.79 11.90 -14.87
N VAL A 62 -2.52 12.95 -14.51
CA VAL A 62 -2.78 14.10 -15.39
C VAL A 62 -1.71 15.20 -15.25
N TYR A 63 -1.02 15.26 -14.11
CA TYR A 63 0.00 16.27 -13.82
C TYR A 63 1.03 15.69 -12.85
N LYS A 64 2.04 14.99 -13.38
CA LYS A 64 3.20 14.60 -12.59
C LYS A 64 4.14 15.80 -12.56
N PRO A 65 4.22 16.55 -11.44
CA PRO A 65 5.09 17.72 -11.38
C PRO A 65 6.52 17.26 -11.59
N THR A 66 7.11 17.70 -12.71
CA THR A 66 8.51 17.44 -13.01
C THR A 66 9.29 18.58 -12.35
N GLN A 67 10.34 18.25 -11.60
CA GLN A 67 11.23 19.21 -10.90
C GLN A 67 10.78 19.72 -9.51
N VAL A 68 9.91 19.00 -8.79
CA VAL A 68 9.56 19.36 -7.39
C VAL A 68 10.81 19.59 -6.53
N VAL A 69 11.80 18.71 -6.64
CA VAL A 69 13.05 18.81 -5.87
C VAL A 69 13.80 20.10 -6.21
N GLU A 70 13.90 20.45 -7.50
CA GLU A 70 14.66 21.62 -7.91
C GLU A 70 13.95 22.92 -7.57
N THR A 71 12.62 22.95 -7.65
CA THR A 71 11.83 24.10 -7.17
C THR A 71 12.06 24.32 -5.68
N LEU A 72 11.97 23.27 -4.85
CA LEU A 72 12.19 23.38 -3.41
C LEU A 72 13.63 23.79 -3.06
N ILE A 73 14.63 23.29 -3.81
CA ILE A 73 16.03 23.70 -3.63
C ILE A 73 16.23 25.16 -4.01
N ALA A 74 15.60 25.62 -5.11
CA ALA A 74 15.67 27.00 -5.54
C ALA A 74 15.02 27.95 -4.54
N GLU A 75 13.80 27.63 -4.08
CA GLU A 75 13.09 28.40 -3.04
C GLU A 75 13.93 28.55 -1.77
N ARG A 76 14.56 27.47 -1.30
CA ARG A 76 15.42 27.51 -0.10
C ARG A 76 16.69 28.34 -0.29
N ARG A 77 17.21 28.46 -1.52
CA ARG A 77 18.40 29.28 -1.82
C ARG A 77 18.06 30.76 -1.91
N GLU A 78 16.89 31.09 -2.42
CA GLU A 78 16.37 32.46 -2.46
C GLU A 78 16.12 32.97 -1.04
N GLU A 79 15.45 32.18 -0.21
CA GLU A 79 15.23 32.49 1.21
C GLU A 79 16.54 32.73 1.96
N ALA A 80 17.56 31.87 1.74
CA ALA A 80 18.87 32.05 2.37
C ALA A 80 19.61 33.31 1.88
N ALA A 81 19.39 33.74 0.63
CA ALA A 81 19.99 34.95 0.09
C ALA A 81 19.33 36.20 0.68
N ASP A 82 18.00 36.20 0.79
CA ASP A 82 17.24 37.28 1.41
C ASP A 82 17.61 37.43 2.89
N GLU A 83 17.67 36.33 3.65
CA GLU A 83 18.14 36.34 5.04
C GLU A 83 19.54 36.96 5.17
N SER A 84 20.47 36.60 4.27
CA SER A 84 21.83 37.16 4.28
C SER A 84 21.89 38.65 3.92
N ALA A 85 21.01 39.10 3.03
CA ALA A 85 20.90 40.50 2.63
C ALA A 85 20.26 41.35 3.74
N GLU A 86 19.25 40.82 4.43
CA GLU A 86 18.63 41.46 5.60
C GLU A 86 19.62 41.60 6.76
N LEU A 87 20.44 40.57 7.02
CA LEU A 87 21.52 40.62 8.00
C LEU A 87 22.56 41.69 7.63
N SER A 88 23.02 41.73 6.37
CA SER A 88 23.98 42.74 5.92
C SER A 88 23.43 44.17 5.85
N ALA A 89 22.10 44.36 5.76
CA ALA A 89 21.45 45.67 5.73
C ALA A 89 21.08 46.19 7.13
N SER A 90 21.16 45.34 8.16
CA SER A 90 20.90 45.68 9.56
C SER A 90 22.19 45.89 10.39
N GLU A 91 23.37 45.59 9.82
CA GLU A 91 24.70 46.04 10.28
C GLU A 91 25.06 47.43 9.74
#